data_AF-A0A8H2WNC7-F1
#
_entry.id   AF-A0A8H2WNC7-F1
#
_cell.length_a   1.000
_cell.length_b   1.000
_cell.length_c   1.000
_cell.angle_alpha   90.00
_cell.angle_beta   90.00
_cell.angle_gamma   90.00
#
_symmetry.space_group_name_H-M   'P 1'
#
loop_
_entity.id
_entity.type
_entity.pdbx_description
1 polymer ?
#
loop_
_entity_poly.entity_id
_entity_poly.type
_entity_poly.pdbx_seq_one_letter_code
_entity_poly.pdbx_strand_id
1 'polypeptide(L)'
;MEASNNKDSVVQALEHRIAQQEKYFNQVNERLEQMEKRIESCNRISLARTMNSHLRGYAQRLYPVPLPNGGEVPEDQFPTTKGDVFDLTDQAVMNLIKQYGLENPDGVPEVTE
;
A
#
# COMPACT_ATOMS: atom_id res chain seq x y z
N MET A 1 38.63 21.96 41.19
CA MET A 1 38.13 20.65 40.72
C MET A 1 36.62 20.63 40.52
N GLU A 2 35.80 21.29 41.34
CA GLU A 2 34.32 21.28 41.23
C GLU A 2 33.76 21.83 39.90
N ALA A 3 34.35 22.88 39.33
CA ALA A 3 33.90 23.46 38.07
C ALA A 3 34.10 22.54 36.84
N SER A 4 35.02 21.56 36.93
CA SER A 4 35.23 20.55 35.88
C SER A 4 34.12 19.50 35.93
N ASN A 5 33.82 18.99 37.12
CA ASN A 5 32.77 17.98 37.34
C ASN A 5 31.38 18.44 36.89
N ASN A 6 31.05 19.73 37.08
CA ASN A 6 29.77 20.29 36.64
C ASN A 6 29.68 20.36 35.10
N LYS A 7 30.78 20.72 34.42
CA LYS A 7 30.83 20.73 32.95
C LYS A 7 30.65 19.33 32.37
N ASP A 8 31.30 18.33 32.97
CA ASP A 8 31.20 16.94 32.52
C ASP A 8 29.76 16.40 32.69
N SER A 9 29.09 16.74 33.80
CA SER A 9 27.67 16.41 34.01
C SER A 9 26.74 17.08 32.99
N VAL A 10 27.00 18.34 32.63
CA VAL A 10 26.18 19.05 31.63
C VAL A 10 26.39 18.45 30.24
N VAL A 11 27.62 18.11 29.89
CA VAL A 11 27.94 17.45 28.62
C VAL A 11 27.23 16.10 28.51
N GLN A 12 27.30 15.24 29.54
CA GLN A 12 26.60 13.95 29.57
C GLN A 12 25.07 14.11 29.44
N ALA A 13 24.49 15.11 30.11
CA ALA A 13 23.06 15.39 29.99
C ALA A 13 22.67 15.84 28.57
N LEU A 14 23.52 16.62 27.90
CA LEU A 14 23.31 17.03 26.51
C LEU A 14 23.46 15.86 25.54
N GLU A 15 24.49 15.02 25.70
CA GLU A 15 24.69 13.80 24.91
C GLU A 15 23.48 12.88 25.01
N HIS A 16 22.96 12.66 26.22
CA HIS A 16 21.77 11.85 26.43
C HIS A 16 20.54 12.44 25.73
N ARG A 17 20.34 13.75 25.81
CA ARG A 17 19.23 14.44 25.14
C ARG A 17 19.34 14.36 23.63
N ILE A 18 20.55 14.50 23.07
CA ILE A 18 20.80 14.36 21.63
C ILE A 18 20.46 12.94 21.18
N ALA A 19 20.97 11.91 21.86
CA ALA A 19 20.68 10.52 21.52
C ALA A 19 19.17 10.20 21.57
N GLN A 20 18.46 10.76 22.56
CA GLN A 20 17.00 10.65 22.61
C GLN A 20 16.33 11.34 21.42
N GLN A 21 16.75 12.56 21.08
CA GLN A 21 16.21 13.30 19.94
C GLN A 21 16.44 12.55 18.63
N GLU A 22 17.65 12.01 18.40
CA GLU A 22 17.96 11.20 17.22
C GLU A 22 17.03 9.99 17.10
N LYS A 23 16.77 9.29 18.21
CA LYS A 23 15.81 8.18 18.22
C LYS A 23 14.40 8.64 17.83
N TYR A 24 13.93 9.75 18.37
CA TYR A 24 12.61 10.30 18.00
C TYR A 24 12.55 10.73 16.54
N PHE A 25 13.60 11.39 16.03
CA PHE A 25 13.67 11.79 14.63
C PHE A 25 13.62 10.58 13.70
N ASN A 26 14.36 9.51 14.00
CA ASN A 26 14.33 8.28 13.22
C ASN A 26 12.94 7.65 13.20
N GLN A 27 12.26 7.58 14.35
CA GLN A 27 10.89 7.07 14.43
C GLN A 27 9.89 7.91 13.63
N VAL A 28 10.02 9.23 13.66
CA VAL A 28 9.17 10.12 12.86
C VAL A 28 9.44 9.91 11.37
N ASN A 29 10.70 9.79 10.96
CA ASN A 29 11.08 9.57 9.58
C ASN A 29 10.50 8.26 9.03
N GLU A 30 10.64 7.15 9.79
CA GLU A 30 10.03 5.87 9.43
C GLU A 30 8.50 5.95 9.26
N ARG A 31 7.83 6.69 10.15
CA ARG A 31 6.37 6.89 10.05
C ARG A 31 5.98 7.73 8.85
N LEU A 32 6.77 8.77 8.51
CA LEU A 32 6.53 9.60 7.33
C LEU A 32 6.68 8.77 6.05
N GLU A 33 7.74 7.97 5.94
CA GLU A 33 7.95 7.08 4.78
C GLU A 33 6.79 6.08 4.63
N GLN A 34 6.28 5.53 5.73
CA GLN A 34 5.10 4.66 5.71
C GLN A 34 3.84 5.41 5.27
N MET A 35 3.66 6.66 5.72
CA MET A 35 2.51 7.48 5.31
C MET A 35 2.56 7.83 3.83
N GLU A 36 3.72 8.21 3.30
CA GLU A 36 3.91 8.50 1.87
C GLU A 36 3.57 7.29 1.01
N LYS A 37 4.07 6.10 1.35
CA LYS A 37 3.73 4.84 0.66
C LYS A 37 2.23 4.55 0.66
N ARG A 38 1.55 4.82 1.80
CA ARG A 38 0.09 4.64 1.92
C ARG A 38 -0.68 5.64 1.07
N ILE A 39 -0.27 6.91 1.06
CA ILE A 39 -0.91 7.96 0.25
C ILE A 39 -0.80 7.60 -1.23
N GLU A 40 0.39 7.20 -1.69
CA GLU A 40 0.60 6.82 -3.08
C GLU A 40 -0.25 5.61 -3.49
N SER A 41 -0.32 4.58 -2.63
CA SER A 41 -1.19 3.42 -2.84
C SER A 41 -2.68 3.82 -2.94
N CYS A 42 -3.15 4.66 -2.02
CA CYS A 42 -4.52 5.18 -2.03
C CYS A 42 -4.82 5.97 -3.31
N ASN A 43 -3.89 6.80 -3.77
CA ASN A 43 -4.05 7.59 -4.99
C ASN A 43 -4.22 6.69 -6.22
N ARG A 44 -3.38 5.65 -6.36
CA ARG A 44 -3.48 4.69 -7.48
C ARG A 44 -4.79 3.91 -7.46
N ILE A 45 -5.19 3.42 -6.28
CA ILE A 45 -6.48 2.72 -6.12
C ILE A 45 -7.64 3.66 -6.47
N SER A 46 -7.61 4.90 -5.98
CA SER A 46 -8.64 5.91 -6.24
C SER A 46 -8.73 6.25 -7.73
N LEU A 47 -7.59 6.40 -8.40
CA LEU A 47 -7.53 6.65 -9.84
C LEU A 47 -8.16 5.49 -10.63
N ALA A 48 -7.74 4.25 -10.37
CA ALA A 48 -8.30 3.07 -11.04
C ALA A 48 -9.82 2.95 -10.81
N ARG A 49 -10.29 3.13 -9.57
CA ARG A 49 -11.73 3.13 -9.24
C ARG A 49 -12.50 4.22 -9.96
N THR A 50 -11.92 5.43 -10.01
CA THR A 50 -12.53 6.57 -10.72
C THR A 50 -12.61 6.28 -12.21
N MET A 51 -11.56 5.74 -12.84
CA MET A 51 -11.61 5.39 -14.25
C MET A 51 -12.67 4.29 -14.51
N ASN A 52 -12.72 3.27 -13.66
CA ASN A 52 -13.66 2.16 -13.81
C ASN A 52 -15.12 2.56 -13.56
N SER A 53 -15.41 3.53 -12.70
CA SER A 53 -16.79 3.97 -12.40
C SER A 53 -17.47 4.69 -13.57
N HIS A 54 -16.68 5.24 -14.49
CA HIS A 54 -17.17 5.89 -15.70
C HIS A 54 -17.44 4.91 -16.85
N LEU A 55 -17.14 3.61 -16.68
CA LEU A 55 -17.34 2.63 -17.74
C LEU A 55 -18.83 2.36 -17.97
N ARG A 56 -19.29 2.64 -19.19
CA ARG A 56 -20.66 2.43 -19.68
C ARG A 56 -20.77 1.25 -20.65
N GLY A 57 -19.71 0.96 -21.41
CA GLY A 57 -19.72 -0.07 -22.46
C GLY A 57 -18.75 -1.22 -22.19
N TYR A 58 -19.02 -2.39 -22.78
CA TYR A 58 -18.19 -3.58 -22.62
C TYR A 58 -16.80 -3.44 -23.25
N ALA A 59 -16.68 -2.79 -24.41
CA ALA A 59 -15.39 -2.61 -25.09
C ALA A 59 -14.49 -1.54 -24.45
N GLN A 60 -14.92 -0.87 -23.37
CA GLN A 60 -14.12 0.17 -22.73
C GLN A 60 -13.04 -0.43 -21.85
N ARG A 61 -11.86 0.21 -21.86
CA ARG A 61 -10.69 -0.22 -21.11
C ARG A 61 -10.96 -0.24 -19.61
N LEU A 62 -10.61 -1.34 -18.97
CA LEU A 62 -10.61 -1.50 -17.54
C LEU A 62 -9.21 -1.20 -16.98
N TYR A 63 -9.18 -0.60 -15.79
CA TYR A 63 -7.94 -0.27 -15.11
C TYR A 63 -7.79 -1.14 -13.85
N PRO A 64 -6.72 -1.95 -13.75
CA PRO A 64 -6.49 -2.75 -12.54
C PRO A 64 -6.22 -1.85 -11.35
N VAL A 65 -6.66 -2.28 -10.17
CA VAL A 65 -6.17 -1.72 -8.91
C VAL A 65 -4.81 -2.35 -8.60
N PRO A 66 -3.88 -1.65 -7.91
CA PRO A 66 -2.64 -2.26 -7.47
C PRO A 66 -2.87 -3.53 -6.64
N LEU A 67 -1.92 -4.46 -6.73
CA LEU A 67 -1.90 -5.69 -5.95
C LEU A 67 -1.77 -5.38 -4.44
N PRO A 68 -2.13 -6.31 -3.54
CA PRO A 68 -2.05 -6.10 -2.08
C PRO A 68 -0.64 -5.74 -1.58
N ASN A 69 0.40 -6.19 -2.28
CA ASN A 69 1.79 -5.85 -1.99
C ASN A 69 2.19 -4.45 -2.52
N GLY A 70 1.26 -3.68 -3.08
CA GLY A 70 1.49 -2.38 -3.71
C GLY A 70 2.05 -2.43 -5.14
N GLY A 71 2.29 -3.62 -5.67
CA GLY A 71 2.78 -3.81 -7.03
C GLY A 71 1.72 -3.58 -8.10
N GLU A 72 2.17 -3.40 -9.34
CA GLU A 72 1.29 -3.36 -10.51
C GLU A 72 0.87 -4.77 -10.91
N VAL A 73 -0.32 -4.90 -11.52
CA VAL A 73 -0.72 -6.15 -12.15
C VAL A 73 0.10 -6.31 -13.43
N PRO A 74 0.79 -7.44 -13.65
CA PRO A 74 1.57 -7.64 -14.87
C PRO A 74 0.71 -7.47 -16.13
N GLU A 75 1.33 -7.01 -17.20
CA GLU A 75 0.69 -6.93 -18.52
C GLU A 75 0.10 -8.29 -18.89
N ASP A 76 -1.05 -8.26 -19.56
CA ASP A 76 -1.83 -9.43 -20.00
C ASP A 76 -2.40 -10.33 -18.89
N GLN A 77 -2.21 -10.01 -17.61
CA GLN A 77 -2.78 -10.79 -16.50
C GLN A 77 -4.09 -10.22 -15.96
N PHE A 78 -4.52 -9.06 -16.45
CA PHE A 78 -5.79 -8.44 -16.09
C PHE A 78 -6.67 -8.25 -17.33
N PRO A 79 -8.00 -8.42 -17.22
CA PRO A 79 -8.93 -8.13 -18.30
C PRO A 79 -8.70 -6.71 -18.86
N THR A 80 -8.54 -6.60 -20.18
CA THR A 80 -8.27 -5.31 -20.82
C THR A 80 -9.52 -4.46 -20.87
N THR A 81 -10.68 -5.08 -21.05
CA THR A 81 -11.98 -4.41 -21.15
C THR A 81 -12.97 -4.90 -20.10
N LYS A 82 -14.06 -4.15 -19.92
CA LYS A 82 -15.19 -4.62 -19.11
C LYS A 82 -15.77 -5.92 -19.65
N GLY A 83 -15.85 -6.09 -20.98
CA GLY A 83 -16.32 -7.32 -21.63
C GLY A 83 -15.46 -8.52 -21.28
N ASP A 84 -14.14 -8.36 -21.35
CA ASP A 84 -13.19 -9.42 -21.04
C ASP A 84 -13.38 -9.98 -19.62
N VAL A 85 -13.85 -9.18 -18.66
CA VAL A 85 -14.19 -9.65 -17.29
C VAL A 85 -15.34 -10.64 -17.32
N PHE A 86 -16.38 -10.36 -18.11
CA PHE A 86 -17.55 -11.24 -18.21
C PHE A 86 -17.29 -12.49 -19.05
N ASP A 87 -16.27 -12.44 -19.91
CA ASP A 87 -15.84 -13.57 -20.74
C ASP A 87 -14.76 -14.45 -20.04
N LEU A 88 -14.41 -14.14 -18.78
CA LEU A 88 -13.45 -14.93 -18.02
C LEU A 88 -13.96 -16.36 -17.80
N THR A 89 -13.05 -17.32 -18.02
CA THR A 89 -13.26 -18.70 -17.56
C THR A 89 -13.19 -18.77 -16.04
N ASP A 90 -13.83 -19.77 -15.44
CA ASP A 90 -13.77 -20.03 -13.99
C ASP A 90 -12.32 -20.08 -13.48
N GLN A 91 -11.43 -20.74 -14.22
CA GLN A 91 -10.01 -20.81 -13.87
C GLN A 91 -9.34 -19.44 -13.87
N ALA A 92 -9.67 -18.58 -14.84
CA ALA A 92 -9.11 -17.23 -14.92
C ALA A 92 -9.64 -16.33 -13.79
N VAL A 93 -10.92 -16.46 -13.42
CA VAL A 93 -11.48 -15.78 -12.24
C VAL A 93 -10.75 -16.22 -10.97
N MET A 94 -10.54 -17.53 -10.78
CA MET A 94 -9.82 -18.06 -9.61
C MET A 94 -8.36 -17.57 -9.56
N ASN A 95 -7.69 -17.43 -10.71
CA ASN A 95 -6.35 -16.88 -10.76
C ASN A 95 -6.33 -15.40 -10.32
N LEU A 96 -7.32 -14.60 -10.73
CA LEU A 96 -7.45 -13.22 -10.28
C LEU A 96 -7.73 -13.14 -8.77
N ILE A 97 -8.63 -13.98 -8.24
CA ILE A 97 -8.92 -14.05 -6.80
C ILE A 97 -7.64 -14.32 -6.01
N LYS A 98 -6.86 -15.32 -6.42
CA LYS A 98 -5.54 -15.64 -5.85
C LYS A 98 -4.57 -14.46 -5.91
N GLN A 99 -4.45 -13.86 -7.09
CA GLN A 99 -3.52 -12.78 -7.33
C GLN A 99 -3.81 -11.54 -6.49
N TYR A 100 -5.10 -11.24 -6.27
CA TYR A 100 -5.55 -10.15 -5.40
C TYR A 100 -5.66 -10.56 -3.92
N GLY A 101 -5.33 -11.80 -3.56
CA GLY A 101 -5.44 -12.28 -2.18
C GLY A 101 -6.87 -12.24 -1.63
N LEU A 102 -7.86 -12.45 -2.50
CA LEU A 102 -9.29 -12.46 -2.16
C LEU A 102 -9.80 -13.87 -1.81
N GLU A 103 -8.90 -14.85 -1.69
CA GLU A 103 -9.25 -16.20 -1.28
C GLU A 103 -9.73 -16.22 0.17
N ASN A 104 -10.99 -16.58 0.36
CA ASN A 104 -11.47 -17.06 1.66
C ASN A 104 -10.98 -18.51 1.89
N PRO A 105 -11.05 -19.04 3.12
CA PRO A 105 -10.69 -20.44 3.42
C PRO A 105 -11.40 -21.47 2.52
N ASP A 106 -12.60 -21.13 2.05
CA ASP A 106 -13.43 -21.98 1.17
C ASP A 106 -13.25 -21.65 -0.33
N GLY A 107 -12.34 -20.74 -0.68
CA GLY A 107 -12.01 -20.37 -2.06
C GLY A 107 -13.03 -19.47 -2.78
N VAL A 108 -14.10 -19.04 -2.10
CA VAL A 108 -15.17 -18.21 -2.68
C VAL A 108 -15.21 -16.84 -1.98
N PRO A 109 -15.12 -15.70 -2.71
CA PRO A 109 -15.26 -14.36 -2.12
C PRO A 109 -16.61 -14.21 -1.43
N GLU A 110 -16.65 -13.49 -0.31
CA GLU A 110 -17.85 -13.33 0.51
C GLU A 110 -18.96 -12.65 -0.32
N VAL A 111 -20.08 -13.36 -0.52
CA VAL A 111 -21.24 -12.79 -1.19
C VAL A 111 -21.99 -11.94 -0.17
N THR A 112 -21.70 -10.65 -0.10
CA THR A 112 -22.56 -9.73 0.67
C THR A 112 -23.86 -9.53 -0.09
N GLU A 113 -24.96 -10.04 0.49
CA GLU A 113 -26.35 -9.82 0.06
C GLU A 113 -26.76 -8.34 0.05
#